data_AF-A0A2I0ITZ0-F1
#
_entry.id   AF-A0A2I0ITZ0-F1
#
_cell.length_a   1.000
_cell.length_b   1.000
_cell.length_c   1.000
_cell.angle_alpha   90.00
_cell.angle_beta   90.00
_cell.angle_gamma   90.00
#
_symmetry.space_group_name_H-M   'P 1'
#
loop_
_entity.id
_entity.type
_entity.pdbx_description
1 polymer ?
#
loop_
_entity_poly.entity_id
_entity_poly.type
_entity_poly.pdbx_seq_one_letter_code
_entity_poly.pdbx_strand_id
1 'polypeptide(L)'
;MSMVLPGVVGFKLSGKLRDGDGMGELSLADRATIANMSPEYGATMGFFPVDHVTLQYLKLTGRSDDTVAMIEAYLRANKMFVDYSEPQQERIYSSYLELNLADVEPCISGPKRYITC
;
A
#
# COMPACT_ATOMS: atom_id res chain seq x y z
N MET A 1 -15.48 -5.31 -16.66
CA MET A 1 -14.29 -4.92 -17.45
C MET A 1 -13.18 -4.57 -16.45
N SER A 2 -12.43 -5.57 -15.96
CA SER A 2 -11.28 -5.33 -15.09
C SER A 2 -10.15 -4.80 -15.97
N MET A 3 -9.76 -3.55 -15.75
CA MET A 3 -8.63 -2.93 -16.42
C MET A 3 -7.36 -3.61 -15.87
N VAL A 4 -6.90 -4.67 -16.54
CA VAL A 4 -5.60 -5.27 -16.26
C VAL A 4 -4.56 -4.32 -16.84
N LEU A 5 -3.97 -3.48 -15.98
CA LEU A 5 -2.85 -2.63 -16.38
C LEU A 5 -1.66 -3.56 -16.68
N PRO A 6 -1.22 -3.67 -17.95
CA PRO A 6 -0.09 -4.52 -18.30
C PRO A 6 1.17 -4.02 -17.57
N GLY A 7 1.82 -4.89 -16.80
CA GLY A 7 3.09 -4.57 -16.10
C GLY A 7 2.95 -4.12 -14.64
N VAL A 8 1.76 -4.15 -14.05
CA VAL A 8 1.61 -3.89 -12.61
C VAL A 8 1.90 -5.17 -11.81
N VAL A 9 3.06 -5.20 -11.17
CA VAL A 9 3.41 -6.21 -10.15
C VAL A 9 2.58 -5.91 -8.89
N GLY A 10 1.80 -6.89 -8.45
CA GLY A 10 1.06 -6.81 -7.21
C GLY A 10 1.92 -7.30 -6.05
N PHE A 11 2.02 -6.49 -4.99
CA PHE A 11 2.61 -6.93 -3.73
C PHE A 11 1.51 -7.46 -2.82
N LYS A 12 1.62 -8.73 -2.45
CA LYS A 12 0.82 -9.33 -1.38
C LYS A 12 1.73 -9.40 -0.16
N LEU A 13 1.65 -8.40 0.72
CA LEU A 13 2.29 -8.52 2.02
C LEU A 13 1.49 -9.52 2.84
N SER A 14 2.13 -10.60 3.24
CA SER A 14 1.57 -11.61 4.12
C SER A 14 2.36 -11.62 5.43
N GLY A 15 1.82 -12.26 6.44
CA GLY A 15 2.49 -12.35 7.72
C GLY A 15 2.21 -11.18 8.64
N LYS A 16 2.41 -11.46 9.92
CA LYS A 16 2.10 -10.54 10.99
C LYS A 16 3.30 -9.63 11.25
N LEU A 17 3.09 -8.32 11.32
CA LEU A 17 3.96 -7.50 12.20
C LEU A 17 3.82 -8.08 13.61
N ARG A 18 4.77 -7.85 14.50
CA ARG A 18 4.79 -8.46 15.85
C ARG A 18 3.44 -8.35 16.60
N ASP A 19 2.52 -7.46 16.18
CA ASP A 19 1.16 -7.29 16.67
C ASP A 19 -0.01 -7.25 15.62
N GLY A 20 0.12 -7.75 14.36
CA GLY A 20 -1.08 -7.99 13.50
C GLY A 20 -0.95 -8.01 11.96
N ASP A 21 -2.07 -7.92 11.22
CA ASP A 21 -2.28 -8.43 9.83
C ASP A 21 -1.80 -7.47 8.71
N GLY A 22 -0.58 -7.71 8.17
CA GLY A 22 -0.08 -7.30 6.85
C GLY A 22 -0.20 -5.83 6.42
N MET A 23 -1.22 -5.52 5.60
CA MET A 23 -1.39 -4.22 4.91
C MET A 23 -2.22 -3.20 5.68
N GLY A 24 -3.19 -3.64 6.48
CA GLY A 24 -4.10 -2.76 7.21
C GLY A 24 -3.41 -1.98 8.33
N GLU A 25 -2.25 -2.47 8.78
CA GLU A 25 -1.52 -1.93 9.93
C GLU A 25 -0.33 -1.06 9.57
N LEU A 26 0.09 -1.05 8.30
CA LEU A 26 1.13 -0.13 7.85
C LEU A 26 0.64 1.31 7.95
N SER A 27 1.39 2.15 8.67
CA SER A 27 1.10 3.57 8.74
C SER A 27 1.26 4.23 7.37
N LEU A 28 0.66 5.40 7.17
CA LEU A 28 0.84 6.14 5.92
C LEU A 28 2.31 6.55 5.69
N ALA A 29 3.09 6.73 6.76
CA ALA A 29 4.52 7.01 6.66
C ALA A 29 5.31 5.79 6.16
N ASP A 30 4.97 4.58 6.63
CA ASP A 30 5.63 3.34 6.16
C ASP A 30 5.33 3.10 4.68
N ARG A 31 4.06 3.30 4.28
CA ARG A 31 3.63 3.22 2.88
C ARG A 31 4.36 4.22 1.99
N ALA A 32 4.48 5.47 2.46
CA ALA A 32 5.22 6.51 1.74
C ALA A 32 6.70 6.16 1.59
N THR A 33 7.33 5.59 2.63
CA THR A 33 8.72 5.14 2.59
C THR A 33 8.93 4.05 1.52
N ILE A 34 8.07 3.03 1.50
CA ILE A 34 8.15 1.94 0.51
C ILE A 34 7.90 2.45 -0.91
N ALA A 35 6.90 3.32 -1.09
CA ALA A 35 6.59 3.92 -2.39
C ALA A 35 7.72 4.85 -2.88
N ASN A 36 8.39 5.57 -1.99
CA ASN A 36 9.52 6.43 -2.35
C ASN A 36 10.70 5.65 -2.92
N MET A 37 10.89 4.40 -2.49
CA MET A 37 11.95 3.52 -2.97
C MET A 37 11.65 2.86 -4.34
N SER A 38 10.58 3.25 -5.03
CA SER A 38 10.19 2.64 -6.33
C SER A 38 11.28 2.62 -7.39
N PRO A 39 12.03 3.72 -7.61
CA PRO A 39 13.14 3.72 -8.56
C PRO A 39 14.21 2.67 -8.26
N GLU A 40 14.45 2.37 -6.99
CA GLU A 40 15.54 1.52 -6.50
C GLU A 40 15.30 0.03 -6.78
N TYR A 41 14.05 -0.42 -6.77
CA TYR A 41 13.68 -1.78 -7.19
C TYR A 41 13.15 -1.85 -8.64
N GLY A 42 13.32 -0.76 -9.40
CA GLY A 42 13.03 -0.72 -10.84
C GLY A 42 11.54 -0.65 -11.19
N ALA A 43 10.67 -0.26 -10.26
CA ALA A 43 9.25 -0.07 -10.54
C ALA A 43 8.95 1.34 -11.05
N THR A 44 7.96 1.46 -11.94
CA THR A 44 7.47 2.77 -12.41
C THR A 44 6.79 3.55 -11.28
N MET A 45 6.04 2.85 -10.40
CA MET A 45 5.41 3.44 -9.21
C MET A 45 5.08 2.36 -8.16
N GLY A 46 5.20 2.72 -6.89
CA GLY A 46 4.69 1.96 -5.76
C GLY A 46 3.30 2.47 -5.39
N PHE A 47 2.28 1.63 -5.56
CA PHE A 47 0.88 2.02 -5.35
C PHE A 47 0.30 1.34 -4.11
N PHE A 48 -0.18 2.15 -3.17
CA PHE A 48 -1.00 1.70 -2.06
C PHE A 48 -2.44 2.22 -2.26
N PRO A 49 -3.46 1.36 -2.25
CA PRO A 49 -4.83 1.78 -2.45
C PRO A 49 -5.32 2.66 -1.29
N VAL A 50 -6.30 3.52 -1.57
CA VAL A 50 -6.90 4.40 -0.57
C VAL A 50 -7.78 3.58 0.36
N ASP A 51 -7.58 3.76 1.66
CA ASP A 51 -8.28 3.10 2.75
C ASP A 51 -8.61 4.09 3.88
N HIS A 52 -9.13 3.57 4.99
CA HIS A 52 -9.47 4.37 6.16
C HIS A 52 -8.28 5.12 6.76
N VAL A 53 -7.07 4.54 6.77
CA VAL A 53 -5.85 5.19 7.25
C VAL A 53 -5.55 6.44 6.41
N THR A 54 -5.72 6.33 5.10
CA THR A 54 -5.54 7.46 4.17
C THR A 54 -6.57 8.57 4.41
N LEU A 55 -7.84 8.23 4.64
CA LEU A 55 -8.87 9.22 4.96
C LEU A 55 -8.61 9.92 6.29
N GLN A 56 -8.17 9.18 7.32
CA GLN A 56 -7.76 9.75 8.60
C GLN A 56 -6.61 10.74 8.44
N TYR A 57 -5.61 10.39 7.62
CA TYR A 57 -4.50 11.30 7.31
C TYR A 57 -4.96 12.58 6.61
N LEU A 58 -5.92 12.50 5.69
CA LEU A 58 -6.48 13.70 5.06
C LEU A 58 -7.14 14.63 6.09
N LYS A 59 -7.88 14.07 7.06
CA LYS A 59 -8.44 14.86 8.17
C LYS A 59 -7.34 15.50 9.01
N LEU A 60 -6.33 14.72 9.42
CA LEU A 60 -5.21 15.20 10.24
C LEU A 60 -4.42 16.33 9.56
N THR A 61 -4.32 16.31 8.23
CA THR A 61 -3.63 17.34 7.44
C THR A 61 -4.52 18.52 7.05
N GLY A 62 -5.69 18.67 7.68
CA GLY A 62 -6.53 19.86 7.60
C GLY A 62 -7.60 19.85 6.52
N ARG A 63 -7.94 18.70 5.92
CA ARG A 63 -9.09 18.61 5.01
C ARG A 63 -10.38 18.58 5.83
N SER A 64 -11.41 19.29 5.38
CA SER A 64 -12.71 19.31 6.07
C SER A 64 -13.39 17.94 6.00
N ASP A 65 -14.22 17.65 7.00
CA ASP A 65 -14.99 16.41 7.04
C ASP A 65 -15.87 16.23 5.80
N ASP A 66 -16.48 17.30 5.29
CA ASP A 66 -17.27 17.27 4.05
C ASP A 66 -16.44 16.84 2.84
N THR A 67 -15.20 17.34 2.73
CA THR A 67 -14.29 16.98 1.64
C THR A 67 -13.89 15.52 1.73
N VAL A 68 -13.59 15.04 2.94
CA VAL A 68 -13.19 13.64 3.16
C VAL A 68 -14.36 12.69 2.89
N ALA A 69 -15.58 13.04 3.31
CA ALA A 69 -16.78 12.27 3.01
C ALA A 69 -17.06 12.21 1.50
N MET A 70 -16.89 13.34 0.79
CA MET A 70 -17.01 13.38 -0.67
C MET A 70 -15.98 12.46 -1.35
N ILE A 71 -14.71 12.50 -0.90
CA ILE A 71 -13.64 11.65 -1.42
C ILE A 71 -13.97 10.17 -1.19
N GLU A 72 -14.39 9.79 0.01
CA GLU A 72 -14.77 8.42 0.33
C GLU A 72 -15.92 7.93 -0.56
N ALA A 73 -17.00 8.72 -0.67
CA ALA A 73 -18.16 8.37 -1.49
C ALA A 73 -17.77 8.18 -2.96
N TYR A 74 -16.94 9.07 -3.50
CA TYR A 74 -16.43 8.98 -4.86
C TYR A 74 -15.59 7.71 -5.08
N LEU A 75 -14.66 7.42 -4.17
CA LEU A 75 -13.77 6.25 -4.28
C LEU A 75 -14.54 4.94 -4.14
N ARG A 76 -15.51 4.86 -3.23
CA ARG A 76 -16.40 3.69 -3.08
C ARG A 76 -17.25 3.48 -4.33
N ALA A 77 -17.85 4.53 -4.89
CA ALA A 77 -18.64 4.45 -6.12
C ALA A 77 -17.83 3.92 -7.31
N ASN A 78 -16.54 4.27 -7.38
CA ASN A 78 -15.64 3.83 -8.45
C ASN A 78 -14.88 2.53 -8.14
N LYS A 79 -15.17 1.86 -7.02
CA LYS A 79 -14.45 0.64 -6.58
C LYS A 79 -12.93 0.84 -6.42
N MET A 80 -12.52 2.04 -6.02
CA MET A 80 -11.13 2.43 -5.77
C MET A 80 -10.80 2.53 -4.28
N PHE A 81 -11.80 2.41 -3.41
CA PHE A 81 -11.62 2.35 -1.96
C PHE A 81 -11.42 0.91 -1.50
N VAL A 82 -10.47 0.72 -0.58
CA VAL A 82 -10.16 -0.59 0.02
C VAL A 82 -10.54 -0.58 1.48
N ASP A 83 -11.51 -1.43 1.80
CA ASP A 83 -11.98 -1.64 3.15
C ASP A 83 -11.48 -2.99 3.64
N TYR A 84 -10.42 -2.99 4.46
CA TYR A 84 -9.81 -4.23 4.97
C TYR A 84 -10.71 -5.01 5.94
N SER A 85 -11.85 -4.45 6.37
CA SER A 85 -12.85 -5.17 7.17
C SER A 85 -13.77 -6.05 6.33
N GLU A 86 -13.84 -5.82 5.02
CA GLU A 86 -14.68 -6.57 4.10
C GLU A 86 -13.88 -7.66 3.35
N PRO A 87 -14.56 -8.73 2.86
CA PRO A 87 -13.93 -9.72 2.00
C PRO A 87 -13.31 -9.04 0.78
N GLN A 88 -11.98 -9.13 0.67
CA GLN A 88 -11.26 -8.47 -0.42
C GLN A 88 -11.60 -9.13 -1.75
N GLN A 89 -12.02 -8.32 -2.72
CA GLN A 89 -12.11 -8.79 -4.10
C GLN A 89 -10.71 -9.03 -4.64
N GLU A 90 -10.46 -10.24 -5.15
CA GLU A 90 -9.16 -10.63 -5.66
C GLU A 90 -8.76 -9.75 -6.86
N ARG A 91 -7.64 -9.04 -6.74
CA ARG A 91 -7.08 -8.22 -7.81
C ARG A 91 -6.20 -9.09 -8.69
N ILE A 92 -6.38 -8.95 -9.99
CA ILE A 92 -5.59 -9.67 -11.00
C ILE A 92 -4.36 -8.83 -11.34
N TYR A 93 -3.19 -9.32 -10.98
CA TYR A 93 -1.90 -8.72 -11.31
C TYR A 93 -1.14 -9.59 -12.32
N SER A 94 -0.16 -9.00 -13.01
CA SER A 94 0.68 -9.78 -13.93
C SER A 94 1.60 -10.76 -13.19
N SER A 95 2.03 -10.38 -12.00
CA SER A 95 2.85 -11.19 -11.09
C SER A 95 2.52 -10.84 -9.64
N TYR A 96 2.69 -11.81 -8.74
CA TYR A 96 2.51 -11.65 -7.30
C TYR A 96 3.85 -11.86 -6.60
N LEU A 97 4.20 -10.94 -5.71
CA LEU A 97 5.30 -11.10 -4.75
C LEU A 97 4.73 -11.19 -3.34
N GLU A 98 5.22 -12.15 -2.57
CA GLU A 98 4.86 -12.36 -1.18
C GLU A 98 6.04 -12.02 -0.28
N LEU A 99 5.81 -11.21 0.75
CA LEU A 99 6.79 -10.85 1.76
C LEU A 99 6.18 -11.08 3.13
N ASN A 100 6.82 -11.92 3.93
CA ASN A 100 6.49 -12.13 5.33
C ASN A 100 7.20 -11.10 6.21
N LEU A 101 6.45 -10.19 6.81
CA LEU A 101 7.02 -9.14 7.66
C LEU A 101 7.68 -9.68 8.94
N ALA A 102 7.34 -10.90 9.37
CA ALA A 102 7.97 -11.55 10.53
C ALA A 102 9.43 -11.99 10.26
N ASP A 103 9.78 -12.18 8.99
CA ASP A 103 11.13 -12.61 8.59
C ASP A 103 12.06 -11.42 8.31
N VAL A 104 11.55 -10.18 8.44
CA VAL A 104 12.31 -8.96 8.18
C VAL A 104 13.15 -8.59 9.39
N GLU A 105 14.45 -8.43 9.17
CA GLU A 105 15.42 -8.00 10.19
C GLU A 105 15.91 -6.57 9.94
N PRO A 106 16.29 -5.82 10.98
CA PRO A 106 16.92 -4.51 10.82
C PRO A 106 18.21 -4.63 10.00
N CYS A 107 18.36 -3.81 8.95
CA CYS A 107 19.53 -3.84 8.09
C CYS A 107 19.95 -2.45 7.60
N ILE A 108 21.17 -2.34 7.08
CA ILE A 108 21.73 -1.11 6.50
C ILE A 108 22.21 -1.42 5.09
N SER A 109 21.73 -0.68 4.10
CA SER A 109 22.12 -0.90 2.71
C SER A 109 23.32 -0.03 2.28
N GLY A 110 24.40 -0.64 1.78
CA GLY A 110 25.60 0.09 1.33
C GLY A 110 26.86 -0.77 1.21
N PRO A 111 28.07 -0.18 1.00
CA PRO A 111 28.38 1.25 0.84
C PRO A 111 28.33 1.76 -0.61
N LYS A 112 28.20 0.86 -1.60
CA LYS A 112 28.20 1.20 -3.04
C LYS A 112 26.84 1.08 -3.72
N ARG A 113 25.93 0.28 -3.18
CA ARG A 113 24.59 0.05 -3.75
C ARG A 113 23.56 0.01 -2.62
N TYR A 114 22.41 0.64 -2.85
CA TYR A 114 21.30 0.73 -1.90
C TYR A 114 20.42 -0.53 -1.84
N ILE A 115 20.71 -1.55 -2.66
CA ILE A 115 19.97 -2.83 -2.69
C ILE A 115 20.64 -3.95 -1.87
N THR A 116 21.81 -3.71 -1.31
CA THR A 116 22.56 -4.72 -0.54
C THR A 116 22.41 -4.46 0.94
N CYS A 117 21.38 -5.07 1.56
CA CYS A 117 21.52 -5.66 2.88
C CYS A 117 22.15 -7.06 2.72
#